data_AF-A0A2H5MZP7-F1
#
_entry.id   AF-A0A2H5MZP7-F1
#
_cell.length_a   1.000
_cell.length_b   1.000
_cell.length_c   1.000
_cell.angle_alpha   90.00
_cell.angle_beta   90.00
_cell.angle_gamma   90.00
#
_symmetry.space_group_name_H-M   'P 1'
#
loop_
_entity.id
_entity.type
_entity.pdbx_description
1 polymer ?
#
loop_
_entity_poly.entity_id
_entity_poly.type
_entity_poly.pdbx_seq_one_letter_code
_entity_poly.pdbx_strand_id
1 'polypeptide(L)'
;MKEQTYIWKSHNELLQDISSLRRLTIDSCPKLQSLVAEEEKDQQQQLCELSCRLEYLGLGCCEGLVKLPQSSLSLSSLREIEIYKCSPLVSLPEVALPSKLKRIDIRECDALKSLPKAWMCDINSSLEILTILSCRSLTYIAGVQLPPSLKRLDIYDCDNIRTLTVEEGIQSSSSRRYTSSLLEGLNISRCPSLTCIFSKNELPATLESLEVGNLPPSLKSLYVLFCSKLESIAERLDNNTSLETIDISNCGNLKNLPSGLHNLHQLQEISIGRCGNLESFPEGGLPCAKLSKLRIHGCERLEALPKGLHNLTSLQELTIGRGVELPSLEEDGLPTNLHSLWIAGNMEIWKSTIEWGRGFHRFSSLRQLRISGCDDDMVSFPPKADDIRLGTALPLPASLTSLLIFSFPNLELLSSSIVDLQNLTSLTLEDCPKLKYFPEKGLPSSLLQLYIGGCPLIAEKCRKDGGQYWDLLTHIPYVEIDFKWGFDDDSTED
;
A
#
# COMPACT_ATOMS: atom_id res chain seq x y z
N MET A 1 -6.19 -8.88 39.76
CA MET A 1 -4.72 -8.94 39.56
C MET A 1 -4.01 -7.59 39.59
N LYS A 2 -4.70 -6.42 39.66
CA LYS A 2 -4.07 -5.08 39.54
C LYS A 2 -2.93 -4.79 40.54
N GLU A 3 -2.87 -5.50 41.65
CA GLU A 3 -1.85 -5.32 42.70
C GLU A 3 -0.72 -6.35 42.66
N GLN A 4 -0.77 -7.35 41.77
CA GLN A 4 0.18 -8.45 41.76
C GLN A 4 1.41 -8.13 40.90
N THR A 5 2.58 -8.30 41.50
CA THR A 5 3.88 -8.18 40.83
C THR A 5 4.20 -9.37 39.93
N TYR A 6 3.66 -10.55 40.29
CA TYR A 6 3.84 -11.82 39.60
C TYR A 6 2.50 -12.54 39.47
N ILE A 7 2.25 -13.19 38.33
CA ILE A 7 0.99 -13.89 38.06
C ILE A 7 0.99 -15.28 38.68
N TRP A 8 2.08 -16.01 38.50
CA TRP A 8 2.21 -17.36 39.02
C TRP A 8 3.02 -17.32 40.32
N LYS A 9 2.32 -17.43 41.46
CA LYS A 9 2.91 -17.62 42.79
C LYS A 9 2.72 -19.08 43.22
N SER A 10 3.76 -19.67 43.81
CA SER A 10 3.90 -21.09 44.19
C SER A 10 2.81 -21.71 45.07
N HIS A 11 1.82 -20.94 45.54
CA HIS A 11 0.84 -21.37 46.55
C HIS A 11 -0.63 -21.14 46.16
N ASN A 12 -0.95 -20.86 44.90
CA ASN A 12 -2.34 -20.63 44.49
C ASN A 12 -3.01 -21.90 43.96
N GLU A 13 -4.10 -22.33 44.60
CA GLU A 13 -5.04 -23.35 44.08
C GLU A 13 -5.55 -23.02 42.67
N LEU A 14 -5.53 -21.73 42.28
CA LEU A 14 -5.81 -21.26 40.93
C LEU A 14 -4.94 -21.92 39.85
N LEU A 15 -3.70 -22.35 40.17
CA LEU A 15 -2.76 -22.91 39.19
C LEU A 15 -3.25 -24.22 38.53
N GLN A 16 -4.05 -25.03 39.23
CA GLN A 16 -4.65 -26.23 38.63
C GLN A 16 -5.76 -25.87 37.62
N ASP A 17 -6.53 -24.80 37.88
CA ASP A 17 -7.61 -24.36 37.00
C ASP A 17 -7.09 -23.78 35.67
N ILE A 18 -5.91 -23.14 35.69
CA ILE A 18 -5.28 -22.54 34.48
C ILE A 18 -4.64 -23.60 33.57
N SER A 19 -4.49 -24.85 34.02
CA SER A 19 -3.87 -25.92 33.22
C SER A 19 -4.67 -26.31 31.97
N SER A 20 -5.96 -25.97 31.95
CA SER A 20 -6.86 -26.14 30.81
C SER A 20 -6.87 -24.94 29.86
N LEU A 21 -6.27 -23.82 30.24
CA LEU A 21 -6.40 -22.54 29.55
C LEU A 21 -5.64 -22.56 28.22
N ARG A 22 -6.35 -22.25 27.13
CA ARG A 22 -5.76 -22.11 25.78
C ARG A 22 -5.42 -20.67 25.43
N ARG A 23 -6.05 -19.69 26.07
CA ARG A 23 -5.89 -18.27 25.77
C ARG A 23 -5.78 -17.48 27.07
N LEU A 24 -4.65 -16.80 27.25
CA LEU A 24 -4.41 -15.92 28.39
C LEU A 24 -4.18 -14.52 27.86
N THR A 25 -4.99 -13.57 28.31
CA THR A 25 -4.76 -12.14 28.09
C THR A 25 -4.64 -11.47 29.44
N ILE A 26 -3.53 -10.78 29.65
CA ILE A 26 -3.27 -9.98 30.84
C ILE A 26 -3.22 -8.54 30.36
N ASP A 27 -4.19 -7.74 30.77
CA ASP A 27 -4.29 -6.35 30.38
C ASP A 27 -4.40 -5.45 31.61
N SER A 28 -3.89 -4.22 31.48
CA SER A 28 -4.03 -3.15 32.48
C SER A 28 -3.54 -3.58 33.88
N CYS A 29 -2.37 -4.22 33.92
CA CYS A 29 -1.71 -4.70 35.14
C CYS A 29 -0.43 -3.89 35.42
N PRO A 30 -0.52 -2.69 36.03
CA PRO A 30 0.60 -1.74 36.10
C PRO A 30 1.73 -2.20 37.04
N LYS A 31 1.43 -3.02 38.05
CA LYS A 31 2.46 -3.58 38.95
C LYS A 31 3.12 -4.84 38.42
N LEU A 32 2.65 -5.41 37.31
CA LEU A 32 3.17 -6.66 36.77
C LEU A 32 4.60 -6.46 36.28
N GLN A 33 5.56 -7.11 36.95
CA GLN A 33 6.97 -7.05 36.55
C GLN A 33 7.40 -8.29 35.76
N SER A 34 6.80 -9.44 36.05
CA SER A 34 7.09 -10.71 35.37
C SER A 34 5.92 -11.69 35.52
N LEU A 35 5.82 -12.66 34.62
CA LEU A 35 4.85 -13.74 34.72
C LEU A 35 5.17 -14.70 35.89
N VAL A 36 6.45 -14.86 36.22
CA VAL A 36 6.98 -15.71 37.31
C VAL A 36 7.94 -14.91 38.18
N ALA A 37 8.02 -15.22 39.47
CA ALA A 37 9.17 -14.79 40.26
C ALA A 37 10.44 -15.52 39.75
N GLU A 38 11.49 -14.78 39.40
CA GLU A 38 12.69 -15.34 38.75
C GLU A 38 13.61 -16.15 39.70
N GLU A 39 13.24 -16.36 40.96
CA GLU A 39 14.16 -16.79 42.02
C GLU A 39 14.18 -18.29 42.38
N GLU A 40 13.39 -19.17 41.75
CA GLU A 40 13.46 -20.62 42.05
C GLU A 40 13.38 -21.49 40.78
N LYS A 41 14.43 -22.30 40.54
CA LYS A 41 14.48 -23.29 39.44
C LYS A 41 13.27 -24.24 39.42
N ASP A 42 12.71 -24.53 40.59
CA ASP A 42 11.53 -25.39 40.76
C ASP A 42 10.24 -24.76 40.17
N GLN A 43 10.15 -23.43 40.14
CA GLN A 43 8.99 -22.71 39.61
C GLN A 43 8.96 -22.65 38.07
N GLN A 44 10.14 -22.67 37.42
CA GLN A 44 10.24 -22.78 35.96
C GLN A 44 9.78 -24.15 35.46
N GLN A 45 10.10 -25.21 36.21
CA GLN A 45 9.68 -26.58 35.88
C GLN A 45 8.17 -26.77 36.09
N GLN A 46 7.61 -26.24 37.19
CA GLN A 46 6.16 -26.19 37.39
C GLN A 46 5.44 -25.45 36.26
N LEU A 47 6.00 -24.37 35.74
CA LEU A 47 5.37 -23.63 34.65
C LEU A 47 5.33 -24.38 33.32
N CYS A 48 6.43 -25.03 32.98
CA CYS A 48 6.52 -25.93 31.85
C CYS A 48 5.52 -27.09 31.99
N GLU A 49 5.29 -27.61 33.20
CA GLU A 49 4.30 -28.66 33.46
C GLU A 49 2.85 -28.14 33.39
N LEU A 50 2.57 -26.94 33.89
CA LEU A 50 1.24 -26.40 34.10
C LEU A 50 0.58 -25.80 32.86
N SER A 51 1.33 -25.43 31.81
CA SER A 51 0.80 -24.63 30.69
C SER A 51 1.05 -25.26 29.31
N CYS A 52 1.11 -26.60 29.27
CA CYS A 52 1.25 -27.41 28.05
C CYS A 52 0.12 -27.22 27.01
N ARG A 53 -0.94 -26.46 27.31
CA ARG A 53 -2.09 -26.21 26.42
C ARG A 53 -2.27 -24.75 26.02
N LEU A 54 -1.48 -23.83 26.55
CA LEU A 54 -1.64 -22.41 26.25
C LEU A 54 -1.21 -22.16 24.79
N GLU A 55 -2.15 -21.71 23.96
CA GLU A 55 -1.95 -21.47 22.53
C GLU A 55 -1.79 -19.97 22.22
N TYR A 56 -2.35 -19.09 23.05
CA TYR A 56 -2.25 -17.64 22.90
C TYR A 56 -1.88 -16.97 24.22
N LEU A 57 -0.93 -16.03 24.16
CA LEU A 57 -0.53 -15.16 25.27
C LEU A 57 -0.59 -13.69 24.83
N GLY A 58 -1.45 -12.91 25.45
CA GLY A 58 -1.57 -11.46 25.26
C GLY A 58 -1.13 -10.69 26.50
N LEU A 59 -0.24 -9.72 26.34
CA LEU A 59 0.23 -8.81 27.39
C LEU A 59 -0.05 -7.37 26.99
N GLY A 60 -0.94 -6.71 27.72
CA GLY A 60 -1.46 -5.38 27.42
C GLY A 60 -1.27 -4.40 28.57
N CYS A 61 -0.90 -3.16 28.28
CA CYS A 61 -0.90 -2.05 29.24
C CYS A 61 -0.21 -2.40 30.59
N CYS A 62 0.91 -3.12 30.54
CA CYS A 62 1.65 -3.56 31.72
C CYS A 62 2.85 -2.63 31.99
N GLU A 63 2.62 -1.56 32.74
CA GLU A 63 3.62 -0.52 33.03
C GLU A 63 4.81 -1.01 33.88
N GLY A 64 4.67 -2.12 34.60
CA GLY A 64 5.77 -2.71 35.37
C GLY A 64 6.67 -3.63 34.55
N LEU A 65 6.28 -3.99 33.33
CA LEU A 65 6.90 -5.07 32.56
C LEU A 65 8.13 -4.57 31.82
N VAL A 66 9.28 -4.60 32.49
CA VAL A 66 10.57 -4.16 31.91
C VAL A 66 11.22 -5.25 31.07
N LYS A 67 11.00 -6.52 31.41
CA LYS A 67 11.53 -7.69 30.71
C LYS A 67 10.49 -8.80 30.68
N LEU A 68 10.47 -9.56 29.60
CA LEU A 68 9.63 -10.74 29.46
C LEU A 68 10.44 -11.98 29.91
N PRO A 69 9.96 -12.79 30.87
CA PRO A 69 10.77 -13.85 31.46
C PRO A 69 11.00 -15.00 30.48
N GLN A 70 12.15 -15.67 30.57
CA GLN A 70 12.52 -16.80 29.69
C GLN A 70 11.46 -17.92 29.66
N SER A 71 10.82 -18.18 30.81
CA SER A 71 9.78 -19.21 30.97
C SER A 71 8.55 -19.00 30.09
N SER A 72 8.26 -17.76 29.70
CA SER A 72 7.14 -17.43 28.81
C SER A 72 7.34 -17.94 27.38
N LEU A 73 8.61 -18.15 26.96
CA LEU A 73 8.97 -18.79 25.70
C LEU A 73 9.21 -20.31 25.85
N SER A 74 9.07 -20.87 27.06
CA SER A 74 9.14 -22.34 27.30
C SER A 74 7.79 -23.04 27.07
N LEU A 75 6.75 -22.27 26.70
CA LEU A 75 5.38 -22.73 26.45
C LEU A 75 5.29 -23.51 25.13
N SER A 76 5.48 -24.83 25.18
CA SER A 76 5.59 -25.71 24.00
C SER A 76 4.36 -25.77 23.08
N SER A 77 3.18 -25.34 23.56
CA SER A 77 1.95 -25.28 22.74
C SER A 77 1.59 -23.90 22.22
N LEU A 78 2.39 -22.89 22.54
CA LEU A 78 2.10 -21.50 22.19
C LEU A 78 2.19 -21.31 20.68
N ARG A 79 1.17 -20.68 20.12
CA ARG A 79 1.01 -20.38 18.68
C ARG A 79 1.10 -18.89 18.40
N GLU A 80 0.66 -18.07 19.33
CA GLU A 80 0.61 -16.62 19.18
C GLU A 80 1.00 -15.88 20.45
N ILE A 81 1.82 -14.84 20.29
CA ILE A 81 2.14 -13.86 21.33
C ILE A 81 1.72 -12.48 20.83
N GLU A 82 0.99 -11.74 21.65
CA GLU A 82 0.68 -10.33 21.43
C GLU A 82 1.17 -9.51 22.63
N ILE A 83 1.96 -8.48 22.37
CA ILE A 83 2.43 -7.54 23.38
C ILE A 83 2.03 -6.15 22.90
N TYR A 84 1.22 -5.43 23.67
CA TYR A 84 0.77 -4.09 23.31
C TYR A 84 0.81 -3.11 24.48
N LYS A 85 1.24 -1.87 24.23
CA LYS A 85 1.29 -0.79 25.24
C LYS A 85 2.08 -1.16 26.50
N CYS A 86 3.15 -1.94 26.34
CA CYS A 86 4.11 -2.26 27.39
C CYS A 86 5.34 -1.35 27.26
N SER A 87 5.15 -0.03 27.41
CA SER A 87 6.16 0.98 27.07
C SER A 87 7.52 0.79 27.76
N PRO A 88 7.61 0.30 29.02
CA PRO A 88 8.89 0.08 29.70
C PRO A 88 9.65 -1.19 29.28
N LEU A 89 9.08 -2.03 28.39
CA LEU A 89 9.71 -3.27 27.94
C LEU A 89 10.96 -2.97 27.11
N VAL A 90 12.14 -3.18 27.70
CA VAL A 90 13.42 -2.84 27.05
C VAL A 90 13.94 -3.97 26.16
N SER A 91 13.67 -5.21 26.55
CA SER A 91 14.24 -6.39 25.91
C SER A 91 13.32 -7.61 26.03
N LEU A 92 13.29 -8.41 24.98
CA LEU A 92 12.69 -9.74 24.97
C LEU A 92 13.75 -10.80 25.35
N PRO A 93 13.35 -11.98 25.84
CA PRO A 93 14.29 -12.99 26.33
C PRO A 93 15.12 -13.59 25.19
N GLU A 94 16.42 -13.71 25.45
CA GLU A 94 17.43 -14.27 24.54
C GLU A 94 17.37 -15.81 24.53
N VAL A 95 16.23 -16.35 24.09
CA VAL A 95 15.92 -17.78 24.06
C VAL A 95 15.28 -18.14 22.72
N ALA A 96 15.47 -19.39 22.28
CA ALA A 96 14.78 -19.98 21.14
C ALA A 96 13.25 -19.85 21.27
N LEU A 97 12.55 -19.75 20.13
CA LEU A 97 11.10 -19.62 20.12
C LEU A 97 10.45 -21.01 20.31
N PRO A 98 9.26 -21.10 20.92
CA PRO A 98 8.51 -22.36 20.95
C PRO A 98 8.27 -22.90 19.54
N SER A 99 8.42 -24.22 19.36
CA SER A 99 8.35 -24.90 18.06
C SER A 99 6.97 -24.90 17.38
N LYS A 100 5.93 -24.42 18.05
CA LYS A 100 4.58 -24.23 17.49
C LYS A 100 4.21 -22.75 17.34
N LEU A 101 5.06 -21.83 17.76
CA LEU A 101 4.79 -20.39 17.73
C LEU A 101 4.85 -19.91 16.27
N LYS A 102 3.72 -19.42 15.77
CA LYS A 102 3.55 -18.97 14.39
C LYS A 102 3.47 -17.46 14.24
N ARG A 103 3.00 -16.75 15.26
CA ARG A 103 2.74 -15.30 15.17
C ARG A 103 3.25 -14.58 16.41
N ILE A 104 3.96 -13.48 16.19
CA ILE A 104 4.33 -12.52 17.23
C ILE A 104 3.88 -11.14 16.77
N ASP A 105 3.19 -10.43 17.66
CA ASP A 105 2.72 -9.07 17.44
C ASP A 105 3.22 -8.18 18.58
N ILE A 106 3.95 -7.11 18.25
CA ILE A 106 4.54 -6.17 19.20
C ILE A 106 4.06 -4.77 18.83
N ARG A 107 3.31 -4.14 19.72
CA ARG A 107 2.68 -2.83 19.50
C ARG A 107 3.00 -1.86 20.62
N GLU A 108 3.32 -0.62 20.28
CA GLU A 108 3.48 0.47 21.27
C GLU A 108 4.46 0.12 22.42
N CYS A 109 5.53 -0.63 22.11
CA CYS A 109 6.59 -1.01 23.05
C CYS A 109 7.80 -0.07 22.90
N ASP A 110 7.62 1.16 23.35
CA ASP A 110 8.52 2.27 23.02
C ASP A 110 9.96 2.12 23.53
N ALA A 111 10.23 1.38 24.60
CA ALA A 111 11.58 1.16 25.11
C ALA A 111 12.33 -0.01 24.44
N LEU A 112 11.66 -0.80 23.59
CA LEU A 112 12.25 -1.99 22.96
C LEU A 112 13.34 -1.56 21.97
N LYS A 113 14.59 -1.96 22.22
CA LYS A 113 15.75 -1.51 21.43
C LYS A 113 16.13 -2.44 20.28
N SER A 114 15.91 -3.74 20.45
CA SER A 114 16.23 -4.75 19.44
C SER A 114 15.43 -6.04 19.69
N LEU A 115 15.30 -6.88 18.67
CA LEU A 115 14.82 -8.24 18.86
C LEU A 115 15.95 -9.19 19.28
N PRO A 116 15.64 -10.31 19.96
CA PRO A 116 16.64 -11.29 20.38
C PRO A 116 17.38 -11.95 19.22
N LYS A 117 18.70 -12.12 19.32
CA LYS A 117 19.52 -12.82 18.31
C LYS A 117 19.13 -14.30 18.22
N ALA A 118 18.72 -14.89 19.33
CA ALA A 118 18.25 -16.27 19.42
C ALA A 118 17.11 -16.57 18.44
N TRP A 119 16.23 -15.60 18.15
CA TRP A 119 15.12 -15.78 17.20
C TRP A 119 15.60 -15.92 15.75
N MET A 120 16.80 -15.41 15.45
CA MET A 120 17.38 -15.37 14.11
C MET A 120 18.22 -16.62 13.83
N CYS A 121 18.83 -17.20 14.87
CA CYS A 121 19.66 -18.40 14.77
C CYS A 121 18.91 -19.72 14.98
N ASP A 122 17.63 -19.66 15.37
CA ASP A 122 16.82 -20.85 15.65
C ASP A 122 16.27 -21.48 14.36
N ILE A 123 16.94 -22.54 13.91
CA ILE A 123 16.56 -23.33 12.73
C ILE A 123 15.24 -24.08 12.96
N ASN A 124 14.86 -24.33 14.22
CA ASN A 124 13.61 -25.01 14.57
C ASN A 124 12.44 -24.05 14.80
N SER A 125 12.66 -22.74 14.60
CA SER A 125 11.62 -21.73 14.76
C SER A 125 10.49 -22.01 13.78
N SER A 126 9.25 -21.96 14.26
CA SER A 126 8.03 -22.04 13.44
C SER A 126 7.40 -20.67 13.16
N LEU A 127 8.11 -19.56 13.46
CA LEU A 127 7.57 -18.21 13.37
C LEU A 127 7.29 -17.85 11.91
N GLU A 128 6.01 -17.74 11.54
CA GLU A 128 5.57 -17.41 10.18
C GLU A 128 5.27 -15.93 10.00
N ILE A 129 4.77 -15.25 11.05
CA ILE A 129 4.31 -13.85 10.99
C ILE A 129 4.90 -13.04 12.15
N LEU A 130 5.53 -11.92 11.82
CA LEU A 130 6.02 -10.93 12.78
C LEU A 130 5.44 -9.57 12.43
N THR A 131 4.70 -8.98 13.37
CA THR A 131 4.14 -7.63 13.23
C THR A 131 4.73 -6.72 14.30
N ILE A 132 5.22 -5.56 13.90
CA ILE A 132 5.79 -4.53 14.78
C ILE A 132 5.10 -3.20 14.46
N LEU A 133 4.39 -2.63 15.43
CA LEU A 133 3.63 -1.38 15.28
C LEU A 133 4.07 -0.38 16.33
N SER A 134 4.36 0.86 15.95
CA SER A 134 4.59 1.97 16.88
C SER A 134 5.67 1.68 17.93
N CYS A 135 6.76 0.99 17.57
CA CYS A 135 7.87 0.70 18.48
C CYS A 135 9.01 1.70 18.25
N ARG A 136 8.98 2.82 18.99
CA ARG A 136 9.79 4.00 18.65
C ARG A 136 11.29 3.89 18.92
N SER A 137 11.75 3.04 19.84
CA SER A 137 13.20 2.89 20.09
C SER A 137 13.92 1.87 19.20
N LEU A 138 13.19 1.06 18.43
CA LEU A 138 13.82 0.10 17.51
C LEU A 138 14.57 0.85 16.41
N THR A 139 15.85 0.54 16.25
CA THR A 139 16.70 1.10 15.18
C THR A 139 16.93 0.12 14.03
N TYR A 140 16.83 -1.17 14.31
CA TYR A 140 16.85 -2.28 13.35
C TYR A 140 16.05 -3.48 13.91
N ILE A 141 15.70 -4.43 13.04
CA ILE A 141 14.94 -5.63 13.44
C ILE A 141 15.88 -6.78 13.80
N ALA A 142 16.86 -7.02 12.96
CA ALA A 142 17.81 -8.10 13.10
C ALA A 142 19.25 -7.66 12.93
N GLY A 143 20.18 -8.36 13.58
CA GLY A 143 21.60 -8.24 13.24
C GLY A 143 21.79 -8.81 11.83
N VAL A 144 22.16 -10.08 11.76
CA VAL A 144 22.56 -10.69 10.49
C VAL A 144 21.39 -11.02 9.56
N GLN A 145 20.34 -11.66 10.07
CA GLN A 145 19.25 -12.21 9.26
C GLN A 145 17.91 -12.16 9.99
N LEU A 146 16.82 -12.08 9.22
CA LEU A 146 15.48 -12.30 9.76
C LEU A 146 15.28 -13.78 10.16
N PRO A 147 14.31 -14.10 11.04
CA PRO A 147 13.99 -15.49 11.38
C PRO A 147 13.77 -16.35 10.13
N PRO A 148 14.36 -17.56 10.04
CA PRO A 148 14.43 -18.33 8.80
C PRO A 148 13.08 -18.87 8.32
N SER A 149 12.13 -19.07 9.23
CA SER A 149 10.77 -19.54 8.94
C SER A 149 9.78 -18.41 8.60
N LEU A 150 10.22 -17.15 8.70
CA LEU A 150 9.34 -16.00 8.57
C LEU A 150 8.82 -15.86 7.13
N LYS A 151 7.49 -15.85 7.00
CA LYS A 151 6.77 -15.67 5.72
C LYS A 151 6.23 -14.27 5.54
N ARG A 152 5.87 -13.58 6.62
CA ARG A 152 5.39 -12.20 6.59
C ARG A 152 6.02 -11.35 7.69
N LEU A 153 6.52 -10.19 7.28
CA LEU A 153 7.02 -9.15 8.18
C LEU A 153 6.26 -7.86 7.90
N ASP A 154 5.57 -7.37 8.93
CA ASP A 154 4.86 -6.10 8.85
C ASP A 154 5.39 -5.12 9.89
N ILE A 155 5.79 -3.92 9.46
CA ILE A 155 6.37 -2.87 10.29
C ILE A 155 5.66 -1.56 10.03
N TYR A 156 5.08 -0.96 11.05
CA TYR A 156 4.26 0.24 10.94
C TYR A 156 4.66 1.27 12.01
N ASP A 157 4.70 2.55 11.66
CA ASP A 157 4.85 3.66 12.60
C ASP A 157 6.10 3.56 13.50
N CYS A 158 7.21 3.02 12.98
CA CYS A 158 8.45 2.85 13.74
C CYS A 158 9.47 3.94 13.37
N ASP A 159 9.52 4.99 14.20
CA ASP A 159 10.20 6.25 13.88
C ASP A 159 11.72 6.17 13.71
N ASN A 160 12.39 5.26 14.43
CA ASN A 160 13.86 5.20 14.48
C ASN A 160 14.48 4.05 13.67
N ILE A 161 13.67 3.21 13.03
CA ILE A 161 14.20 2.11 12.19
C ILE A 161 14.90 2.71 10.98
N ARG A 162 16.19 2.41 10.82
CA ARG A 162 17.03 2.88 9.70
C ARG A 162 17.19 1.83 8.61
N THR A 163 17.26 0.56 9.01
CA THR A 163 17.38 -0.65 8.17
C THR A 163 16.77 -1.82 8.92
N LEU A 164 16.33 -2.87 8.22
CA LEU A 164 15.80 -4.08 8.87
C LEU A 164 16.91 -4.98 9.42
N THR A 165 18.06 -5.03 8.74
CA THR A 165 19.22 -5.84 9.14
C THR A 165 20.48 -4.99 9.20
N VAL A 166 21.41 -5.35 10.07
CA VAL A 166 22.75 -4.75 10.18
C VAL A 166 23.83 -5.83 10.21
N GLU A 167 24.87 -5.70 9.41
CA GLU A 167 26.02 -6.59 9.58
C GLU A 167 26.65 -6.34 10.96
N GLU A 168 26.80 -7.37 11.78
CA GLU A 168 27.60 -7.31 13.02
C GLU A 168 28.88 -8.13 12.79
N GLY A 169 30.03 -7.47 12.63
CA GLY A 169 31.35 -8.00 12.99
C GLY A 169 31.87 -9.32 12.39
N ILE A 170 31.28 -9.88 11.32
CA ILE A 170 31.78 -11.12 10.70
C ILE A 170 32.61 -10.80 9.45
N GLN A 171 33.93 -10.78 9.62
CA GLN A 171 34.89 -10.92 8.52
C GLN A 171 34.82 -12.35 7.93
N SER A 172 33.77 -12.67 7.18
CA SER A 172 33.71 -13.90 6.40
C SER A 172 33.50 -13.58 4.93
N SER A 173 34.62 -13.60 4.22
CA SER A 173 34.73 -13.67 2.77
C SER A 173 34.07 -14.95 2.23
N SER A 174 32.75 -15.02 2.19
CA SER A 174 32.05 -16.05 1.42
C SER A 174 30.63 -15.63 1.04
N SER A 175 30.37 -15.65 -0.27
CA SER A 175 29.14 -15.22 -0.96
C SER A 175 27.88 -16.04 -0.67
N ARG A 176 27.51 -16.28 0.59
CA ARG A 176 26.20 -16.87 0.94
C ARG A 176 25.52 -16.04 2.00
N ARG A 177 24.90 -14.94 1.56
CA ARG A 177 24.06 -14.08 2.38
C ARG A 177 22.73 -14.77 2.60
N TYR A 178 22.42 -15.12 3.85
CA TYR A 178 21.17 -15.74 4.27
C TYR A 178 20.07 -14.69 4.37
N THR A 179 19.59 -14.19 3.24
CA THR A 179 18.26 -13.55 3.23
C THR A 179 17.23 -14.64 3.49
N SER A 180 16.33 -14.43 4.46
CA SER A 180 15.27 -15.36 4.83
C SER A 180 14.67 -16.04 3.59
N SER A 181 14.80 -17.36 3.47
CA SER A 181 14.44 -18.08 2.24
C SER A 181 12.94 -18.23 2.05
N LEU A 182 12.12 -17.85 3.03
CA LEU A 182 10.67 -18.06 3.02
C LEU A 182 9.84 -16.78 3.11
N LEU A 183 10.46 -15.59 3.18
CA LEU A 183 9.71 -14.34 3.30
C LEU A 183 8.93 -14.07 2.01
N GLU A 184 7.60 -14.19 2.07
CA GLU A 184 6.68 -13.97 0.95
C GLU A 184 6.06 -12.57 0.98
N GLY A 185 5.90 -11.95 2.14
CA GLY A 185 5.31 -10.62 2.29
C GLY A 185 6.12 -9.68 3.18
N LEU A 186 6.41 -8.48 2.69
CA LEU A 186 7.07 -7.42 3.43
C LEU A 186 6.25 -6.13 3.34
N ASN A 187 5.76 -5.66 4.47
CA ASN A 187 5.07 -4.37 4.57
C ASN A 187 5.83 -3.45 5.53
N ILE A 188 6.24 -2.29 5.04
CA ILE A 188 6.89 -1.25 5.83
C ILE A 188 6.14 0.04 5.59
N SER A 189 5.58 0.63 6.63
CA SER A 189 4.78 1.84 6.51
C SER A 189 5.12 2.84 7.62
N ARG A 190 5.13 4.12 7.28
CA ARG A 190 5.33 5.23 8.24
C ARG A 190 6.60 5.03 9.09
N CYS A 191 7.69 4.64 8.44
CA CYS A 191 9.03 4.51 9.05
C CYS A 191 9.93 5.66 8.53
N PRO A 192 9.81 6.88 9.07
CA PRO A 192 10.44 8.08 8.50
C PRO A 192 11.97 8.10 8.57
N SER A 193 12.59 7.27 9.42
CA SER A 193 14.06 7.15 9.49
C SER A 193 14.66 6.07 8.60
N LEU A 194 13.83 5.29 7.90
CA LEU A 194 14.30 4.19 7.05
C LEU A 194 15.06 4.75 5.86
N THR A 195 16.34 4.42 5.72
CA THR A 195 17.19 4.87 4.60
C THR A 195 17.30 3.80 3.52
N CYS A 196 17.27 2.52 3.90
CA CYS A 196 17.20 1.37 3.01
C CYS A 196 16.49 0.20 3.70
N ILE A 197 16.02 -0.80 2.94
CA ILE A 197 15.34 -1.96 3.54
C ILE A 197 16.36 -2.92 4.20
N PHE A 198 17.39 -3.34 3.47
CA PHE A 198 18.47 -4.19 3.97
C PHE A 198 19.80 -3.49 3.73
N SER A 199 20.71 -3.48 4.73
CA SER A 199 22.08 -2.96 4.57
C SER A 199 23.07 -4.10 4.36
N LYS A 200 24.13 -3.82 3.58
CA LYS A 200 25.30 -4.70 3.42
C LYS A 200 26.46 -4.38 4.36
N ASN A 201 26.43 -3.27 5.11
CA ASN A 201 27.54 -2.84 5.98
C ASN A 201 27.03 -2.49 7.40
N GLU A 202 27.95 -2.46 8.37
CA GLU A 202 27.76 -1.87 9.71
C GLU A 202 27.29 -0.41 9.60
N LEU A 203 26.34 0.02 10.45
CA LEU A 203 25.87 1.42 10.52
C LEU A 203 27.04 2.35 10.90
N PRO A 204 27.59 3.20 10.00
CA PRO A 204 28.64 4.12 10.39
C PRO A 204 28.04 5.29 11.18
N ALA A 205 28.81 5.84 12.13
CA ALA A 205 28.44 7.05 12.87
C ALA A 205 28.31 8.30 11.98
N THR A 206 28.80 8.22 10.74
CA THR A 206 28.71 9.24 9.68
C THR A 206 28.14 8.58 8.41
N LEU A 207 26.90 8.94 8.04
CA LEU A 207 26.12 8.41 6.90
C LEU A 207 26.74 8.78 5.53
N GLU A 208 27.97 8.36 5.23
CA GLU A 208 28.60 8.69 3.94
C GLU A 208 28.48 7.59 2.86
N SER A 209 28.18 6.34 3.22
CA SER A 209 27.73 5.32 2.24
C SER A 209 27.16 4.05 2.89
N LEU A 210 25.83 3.86 2.82
CA LEU A 210 25.20 2.57 3.13
C LEU A 210 25.03 1.78 1.82
N GLU A 211 25.74 0.66 1.68
CA GLU A 211 25.50 -0.23 0.55
C GLU A 211 24.18 -0.99 0.73
N VAL A 212 23.33 -0.94 -0.30
CA VAL A 212 21.98 -1.50 -0.27
C VAL A 212 22.02 -3.01 -0.52
N GLY A 213 21.39 -3.79 0.36
CA GLY A 213 21.22 -5.23 0.25
C GLY A 213 20.16 -5.65 -0.77
N ASN A 214 20.12 -6.93 -1.12
CA ASN A 214 19.08 -7.49 -1.99
C ASN A 214 17.87 -7.96 -1.17
N LEU A 215 16.69 -7.93 -1.79
CA LEU A 215 15.46 -8.48 -1.20
C LEU A 215 15.48 -10.03 -1.20
N PRO A 216 14.73 -10.68 -0.28
CA PRO A 216 14.55 -12.13 -0.29
C PRO A 216 13.98 -12.67 -1.62
N PRO A 217 14.52 -13.77 -2.19
CA PRO A 217 14.10 -14.28 -3.51
C PRO A 217 12.69 -14.87 -3.54
N SER A 218 12.16 -15.30 -2.38
CA SER A 218 10.81 -15.82 -2.20
C SER A 218 9.73 -14.74 -2.04
N LEU A 219 10.13 -13.47 -1.99
CA LEU A 219 9.21 -12.35 -1.78
C LEU A 219 8.21 -12.26 -2.92
N LYS A 220 6.92 -12.30 -2.58
CA LYS A 220 5.78 -12.14 -3.49
C LYS A 220 5.18 -10.75 -3.43
N SER A 221 5.14 -10.13 -2.26
CA SER A 221 4.55 -8.81 -2.07
C SER A 221 5.47 -7.88 -1.28
N LEU A 222 5.72 -6.70 -1.84
CA LEU A 222 6.49 -5.62 -1.22
C LEU A 222 5.63 -4.37 -1.12
N TYR A 223 5.40 -3.87 0.09
CA TYR A 223 4.72 -2.60 0.35
C TYR A 223 5.66 -1.69 1.16
N VAL A 224 5.97 -0.51 0.63
CA VAL A 224 6.81 0.49 1.29
C VAL A 224 6.14 1.85 1.22
N LEU A 225 5.50 2.26 2.32
CA LEU A 225 4.59 3.40 2.36
C LEU A 225 5.09 4.46 3.36
N PHE A 226 4.99 5.73 3.03
CA PHE A 226 5.28 6.85 3.96
C PHE A 226 6.68 6.77 4.62
N CYS A 227 7.71 6.30 3.89
CA CYS A 227 9.09 6.22 4.36
C CYS A 227 9.92 7.36 3.75
N SER A 228 9.85 8.55 4.34
CA SER A 228 10.32 9.79 3.70
C SER A 228 11.83 9.86 3.45
N LYS A 229 12.67 9.23 4.29
CA LYS A 229 14.13 9.17 4.12
C LYS A 229 14.63 7.99 3.29
N LEU A 230 13.75 7.15 2.76
CA LEU A 230 14.16 5.98 2.00
C LEU A 230 14.85 6.39 0.71
N GLU A 231 16.11 6.02 0.54
CA GLU A 231 16.91 6.38 -0.64
C GLU A 231 16.92 5.26 -1.68
N SER A 232 16.79 4.01 -1.24
CA SER A 232 16.77 2.83 -2.11
C SER A 232 16.12 1.62 -1.44
N ILE A 233 15.45 0.78 -2.23
CA ILE A 233 14.83 -0.48 -1.77
C ILE A 233 15.74 -1.70 -1.96
N ALA A 234 16.58 -1.70 -2.99
CA ALA A 234 17.51 -2.75 -3.37
C ALA A 234 18.50 -2.20 -4.41
N GLU A 235 19.64 -2.87 -4.60
CA GLU A 235 20.53 -2.57 -5.74
C GLU A 235 20.01 -3.22 -7.04
N ARG A 236 19.63 -4.50 -6.96
CA ARG A 236 19.17 -5.33 -8.08
C ARG A 236 18.04 -6.25 -7.65
N LEU A 237 17.12 -6.55 -8.57
CA LEU A 237 16.01 -7.49 -8.36
C LEU A 237 16.08 -8.75 -9.24
N ASP A 238 17.23 -9.03 -9.84
CA ASP A 238 17.40 -10.15 -10.80
C ASP A 238 17.00 -11.53 -10.23
N ASN A 239 17.12 -11.71 -8.92
CA ASN A 239 16.80 -12.98 -8.25
C ASN A 239 15.41 -13.01 -7.59
N ASN A 240 14.63 -11.93 -7.67
CA ASN A 240 13.33 -11.80 -7.01
C ASN A 240 12.18 -12.26 -7.92
N THR A 241 12.38 -13.36 -8.64
CA THR A 241 11.44 -13.85 -9.68
C THR A 241 10.07 -14.25 -9.15
N SER A 242 9.91 -14.36 -7.82
CA SER A 242 8.63 -14.64 -7.15
C SER A 242 7.75 -13.40 -6.93
N LEU A 243 8.27 -12.18 -7.15
CA LEU A 243 7.52 -10.95 -6.88
C LEU A 243 6.29 -10.83 -7.79
N GLU A 244 5.13 -10.63 -7.17
CA GLU A 244 3.82 -10.46 -7.78
C GLU A 244 3.31 -9.01 -7.63
N THR A 245 3.64 -8.35 -6.51
CA THR A 245 3.16 -7.00 -6.19
C THR A 245 4.25 -6.13 -5.60
N ILE A 246 4.39 -4.91 -6.13
CA ILE A 246 5.25 -3.84 -5.58
C ILE A 246 4.40 -2.58 -5.41
N ASP A 247 4.30 -2.05 -4.19
CA ASP A 247 3.72 -0.73 -3.91
C ASP A 247 4.72 0.11 -3.13
N ILE A 248 5.13 1.24 -3.71
CA ILE A 248 6.04 2.19 -3.11
C ILE A 248 5.39 3.56 -3.16
N SER A 249 4.95 4.05 -2.00
CA SER A 249 4.17 5.28 -1.95
C SER A 249 4.67 6.25 -0.87
N ASN A 250 4.67 7.56 -1.15
CA ASN A 250 5.10 8.60 -0.21
C ASN A 250 6.55 8.41 0.30
N CYS A 251 7.47 7.96 -0.56
CA CYS A 251 8.90 7.82 -0.26
C CYS A 251 9.69 8.96 -0.91
N GLY A 252 9.72 10.12 -0.24
CA GLY A 252 10.21 11.38 -0.82
C GLY A 252 11.68 11.37 -1.26
N ASN A 253 12.56 10.65 -0.57
CA ASN A 253 13.99 10.58 -0.89
C ASN A 253 14.38 9.49 -1.90
N LEU A 254 13.43 8.68 -2.37
CA LEU A 254 13.73 7.57 -3.27
C LEU A 254 14.11 8.13 -4.63
N LYS A 255 15.38 7.97 -5.02
CA LYS A 255 15.92 8.54 -6.27
C LYS A 255 15.76 7.63 -7.48
N ASN A 256 15.98 6.34 -7.26
CA ASN A 256 16.00 5.34 -8.32
C ASN A 256 15.32 4.05 -7.85
N LEU A 257 14.65 3.38 -8.79
CA LEU A 257 14.21 2.00 -8.60
C LEU A 257 15.38 1.04 -8.89
N PRO A 258 15.37 -0.16 -8.30
CA PRO A 258 16.42 -1.15 -8.51
C PRO A 258 16.45 -1.63 -9.97
N SER A 259 17.63 -1.97 -10.44
CA SER A 259 17.78 -2.64 -11.74
C SER A 259 17.18 -4.04 -11.72
N GLY A 260 16.84 -4.58 -12.89
CA GLY A 260 16.28 -5.94 -13.01
C GLY A 260 14.75 -6.06 -12.87
N LEU A 261 14.00 -4.96 -12.86
CA LEU A 261 12.52 -5.01 -12.86
C LEU A 261 11.93 -5.85 -14.00
N HIS A 262 12.56 -5.82 -15.18
CA HIS A 262 12.17 -6.61 -16.35
C HIS A 262 12.29 -8.13 -16.16
N ASN A 263 13.07 -8.60 -15.17
CA ASN A 263 13.24 -10.02 -14.85
C ASN A 263 12.11 -10.57 -13.96
N LEU A 264 11.19 -9.71 -13.49
CA LEU A 264 10.11 -10.09 -12.58
C LEU A 264 8.92 -10.69 -13.34
N HIS A 265 9.09 -11.91 -13.86
CA HIS A 265 8.09 -12.57 -14.72
C HIS A 265 6.76 -12.92 -14.04
N GLN A 266 6.70 -12.89 -12.70
CA GLN A 266 5.48 -13.09 -11.93
C GLN A 266 4.77 -11.79 -11.55
N LEU A 267 5.37 -10.62 -11.84
CA LEU A 267 4.85 -9.33 -11.41
C LEU A 267 3.51 -9.04 -12.10
N GLN A 268 2.48 -8.81 -11.28
CA GLN A 268 1.11 -8.53 -11.70
C GLN A 268 0.74 -7.07 -11.46
N GLU A 269 1.30 -6.45 -10.43
CA GLU A 269 0.97 -5.09 -10.01
C GLU A 269 2.21 -4.31 -9.58
N ILE A 270 2.34 -3.09 -10.12
CA ILE A 270 3.31 -2.10 -9.64
C ILE A 270 2.60 -0.75 -9.42
N SER A 271 2.77 -0.22 -8.22
CA SER A 271 2.23 1.08 -7.80
C SER A 271 3.37 1.93 -7.26
N ILE A 272 3.57 3.11 -7.84
CA ILE A 272 4.57 4.09 -7.42
C ILE A 272 3.88 5.43 -7.25
N GLY A 273 3.73 5.87 -6.00
CA GLY A 273 2.95 7.05 -5.65
C GLY A 273 3.78 8.07 -4.86
N ARG A 274 3.65 9.37 -5.14
CA ARG A 274 4.16 10.44 -4.26
C ARG A 274 5.66 10.29 -3.88
N CYS A 275 6.49 9.81 -4.81
CA CYS A 275 7.94 9.67 -4.63
C CYS A 275 8.64 10.85 -5.32
N GLY A 276 8.72 11.99 -4.61
CA GLY A 276 9.08 13.29 -5.21
C GLY A 276 10.48 13.37 -5.81
N ASN A 277 11.46 12.61 -5.32
CA ASN A 277 12.83 12.60 -5.85
C ASN A 277 13.10 11.52 -6.89
N LEU A 278 12.10 10.72 -7.29
CA LEU A 278 12.29 9.65 -8.26
C LEU A 278 12.53 10.26 -9.64
N GLU A 279 13.73 10.06 -10.20
CA GLU A 279 14.16 10.71 -11.46
C GLU A 279 13.83 9.85 -12.69
N SER A 280 14.02 8.52 -12.61
CA SER A 280 13.80 7.64 -13.77
C SER A 280 13.48 6.20 -13.39
N PHE A 281 12.90 5.46 -14.35
CA PHE A 281 12.81 4.00 -14.32
C PHE A 281 14.10 3.35 -14.83
N PRO A 282 14.45 2.13 -14.39
CA PRO A 282 15.66 1.44 -14.85
C PRO A 282 15.57 1.14 -16.36
N GLU A 283 16.72 1.17 -17.05
CA GLU A 283 16.80 1.06 -18.52
C GLU A 283 16.13 -0.18 -19.11
N GLY A 284 16.11 -1.30 -18.37
CA GLY A 284 15.50 -2.54 -18.82
C GLY A 284 13.96 -2.51 -18.88
N GLY A 285 13.31 -1.46 -18.39
CA GLY A 285 11.85 -1.32 -18.42
C GLY A 285 11.10 -2.23 -17.44
N LEU A 286 9.84 -2.51 -17.75
CA LEU A 286 8.91 -3.30 -16.94
C LEU A 286 8.66 -4.70 -17.56
N PRO A 287 8.29 -5.71 -16.76
CA PRO A 287 8.03 -7.06 -17.26
C PRO A 287 6.72 -7.09 -18.07
N CYS A 288 6.76 -7.66 -19.27
CA CYS A 288 5.61 -7.66 -20.19
C CYS A 288 4.64 -8.84 -20.00
N ALA A 289 5.06 -9.93 -19.36
CA ALA A 289 4.34 -11.20 -19.41
C ALA A 289 3.02 -11.22 -18.59
N LYS A 290 3.05 -10.73 -17.34
CA LYS A 290 1.91 -10.83 -16.39
C LYS A 290 1.45 -9.51 -15.79
N LEU A 291 2.15 -8.41 -16.08
CA LEU A 291 1.86 -7.12 -15.48
C LEU A 291 0.48 -6.64 -15.95
N SER A 292 -0.48 -6.63 -15.02
CA SER A 292 -1.88 -6.30 -15.28
C SER A 292 -2.27 -4.93 -14.77
N LYS A 293 -1.55 -4.41 -13.76
CA LYS A 293 -1.83 -3.12 -13.13
C LYS A 293 -0.56 -2.29 -12.98
N LEU A 294 -0.60 -1.06 -13.49
CA LEU A 294 0.47 -0.07 -13.38
C LEU A 294 -0.11 1.25 -12.89
N ARG A 295 0.35 1.73 -11.74
CA ARG A 295 -0.02 3.04 -11.19
C ARG A 295 1.22 3.87 -10.94
N ILE A 296 1.29 5.05 -11.55
CA ILE A 296 2.35 6.03 -11.34
C ILE A 296 1.67 7.37 -11.08
N HIS A 297 1.89 7.99 -9.93
CA HIS A 297 1.33 9.32 -9.63
C HIS A 297 2.17 10.07 -8.61
N GLY A 298 2.15 11.41 -8.63
CA GLY A 298 2.79 12.25 -7.62
C GLY A 298 4.33 12.21 -7.61
N CYS A 299 4.99 11.83 -8.69
CA CYS A 299 6.46 11.68 -8.75
C CYS A 299 7.12 12.90 -9.40
N GLU A 300 7.22 14.02 -8.67
CA GLU A 300 7.55 15.38 -9.16
C GLU A 300 8.80 15.53 -10.04
N ARG A 301 9.80 14.68 -9.88
CA ARG A 301 11.06 14.73 -10.66
C ARG A 301 11.19 13.66 -11.74
N LEU A 302 10.16 12.86 -11.97
CA LEU A 302 10.25 11.75 -12.90
C LEU A 302 10.34 12.26 -14.35
N GLU A 303 11.47 12.05 -15.02
CA GLU A 303 11.72 12.63 -16.34
C GLU A 303 11.00 11.91 -17.48
N ALA A 304 10.72 10.61 -17.34
CA ALA A 304 10.07 9.81 -18.36
C ALA A 304 9.31 8.62 -17.76
N LEU A 305 8.28 8.16 -18.48
CA LEU A 305 7.62 6.87 -18.21
C LEU A 305 8.53 5.70 -18.60
N PRO A 306 8.29 4.49 -18.06
CA PRO A 306 9.10 3.32 -18.41
C PRO A 306 9.02 3.02 -19.91
N LYS A 307 10.19 2.82 -20.52
CA LYS A 307 10.33 2.50 -21.95
C LYS A 307 9.53 1.27 -22.35
N GLY A 308 9.00 1.28 -23.57
CA GLY A 308 8.30 0.11 -24.11
C GLY A 308 6.94 -0.16 -23.47
N LEU A 309 6.24 0.87 -22.97
CA LEU A 309 4.93 0.72 -22.33
C LEU A 309 3.89 0.04 -23.23
N HIS A 310 3.98 0.27 -24.54
CA HIS A 310 3.18 -0.39 -25.57
C HIS A 310 3.36 -1.92 -25.62
N ASN A 311 4.50 -2.45 -25.15
CA ASN A 311 4.79 -3.89 -25.12
C ASN A 311 4.14 -4.61 -23.94
N LEU A 312 3.49 -3.88 -23.01
CA LEU A 312 2.81 -4.47 -21.86
C LEU A 312 1.45 -5.02 -22.28
N THR A 313 1.46 -6.12 -23.03
CA THR A 313 0.27 -6.73 -23.65
C THR A 313 -0.76 -7.26 -22.64
N SER A 314 -0.32 -7.59 -21.43
CA SER A 314 -1.17 -8.04 -20.32
C SER A 314 -1.74 -6.90 -19.47
N LEU A 315 -1.36 -5.64 -19.74
CA LEU A 315 -1.78 -4.51 -18.92
C LEU A 315 -3.26 -4.19 -19.12
N GLN A 316 -4.02 -4.20 -18.02
CA GLN A 316 -5.46 -3.98 -17.98
C GLN A 316 -5.82 -2.67 -17.27
N GLU A 317 -5.07 -2.29 -16.24
CA GLU A 317 -5.28 -1.04 -15.49
C GLU A 317 -4.03 -0.16 -15.58
N LEU A 318 -4.21 1.07 -16.06
CA LEU A 318 -3.16 2.07 -16.11
C LEU A 318 -3.61 3.36 -15.42
N THR A 319 -2.84 3.81 -14.43
CA THR A 319 -3.00 5.12 -13.80
C THR A 319 -1.74 5.94 -13.97
N ILE A 320 -1.87 7.12 -14.57
CA ILE A 320 -0.81 8.12 -14.71
C ILE A 320 -1.34 9.44 -14.12
N GLY A 321 -0.90 9.75 -12.90
CA GLY A 321 -1.44 10.85 -12.10
C GLY A 321 -0.52 12.08 -12.00
N ARG A 322 -1.07 13.15 -11.44
CA ARG A 322 -0.45 14.48 -11.31
C ARG A 322 0.91 14.37 -10.66
N GLY A 323 1.88 15.14 -11.12
CA GLY A 323 3.19 15.23 -10.50
C GLY A 323 4.34 15.14 -11.48
N VAL A 324 4.16 15.46 -12.75
CA VAL A 324 5.24 15.77 -13.70
C VAL A 324 4.65 16.59 -14.86
N GLU A 325 5.43 17.48 -15.47
CA GLU A 325 5.29 17.78 -16.90
C GLU A 325 6.07 16.71 -17.69
N LEU A 326 5.61 15.45 -17.66
CA LEU A 326 6.27 14.37 -18.40
C LEU A 326 6.35 14.80 -19.88
N PRO A 327 7.48 14.59 -20.57
CA PRO A 327 7.52 14.79 -22.01
C PRO A 327 6.47 13.91 -22.68
N SER A 328 6.21 14.18 -23.96
CA SER A 328 5.37 13.31 -24.78
C SER A 328 5.78 11.85 -24.60
N LEU A 329 4.83 10.92 -24.80
CA LEU A 329 5.11 9.48 -24.78
C LEU A 329 6.21 9.11 -25.82
N GLU A 330 6.55 7.83 -26.02
CA GLU A 330 7.36 7.39 -27.18
C GLU A 330 6.43 6.99 -28.35
N GLU A 331 6.87 7.09 -29.62
CA GLU A 331 6.07 6.96 -30.88
C GLU A 331 4.99 5.83 -30.88
N ASP A 332 5.26 4.73 -30.18
CA ASP A 332 4.38 3.55 -30.07
C ASP A 332 3.22 3.68 -29.04
N GLY A 333 3.25 4.70 -28.17
CA GLY A 333 2.14 5.09 -27.27
C GLY A 333 1.82 4.13 -26.11
N LEU A 334 0.55 4.15 -25.67
CA LEU A 334 0.00 3.33 -24.58
C LEU A 334 -0.50 1.96 -25.09
N PRO A 335 -0.49 0.90 -24.24
CA PRO A 335 -1.01 -0.43 -24.62
C PRO A 335 -2.53 -0.40 -24.87
N THR A 336 -3.00 -1.17 -25.86
CA THR A 336 -4.39 -1.13 -26.33
C THR A 336 -5.35 -2.03 -25.55
N ASN A 337 -4.85 -3.02 -24.80
CA ASN A 337 -5.65 -4.01 -24.04
C ASN A 337 -6.19 -3.49 -22.68
N LEU A 338 -6.17 -2.18 -22.47
CA LEU A 338 -6.60 -1.55 -21.23
C LEU A 338 -8.12 -1.69 -21.03
N HIS A 339 -8.51 -2.05 -19.81
CA HIS A 339 -9.88 -2.03 -19.31
C HIS A 339 -10.18 -0.76 -18.51
N SER A 340 -9.17 -0.23 -17.81
CA SER A 340 -9.28 0.99 -17.02
C SER A 340 -8.07 1.90 -17.27
N LEU A 341 -8.35 3.16 -17.60
CA LEU A 341 -7.35 4.19 -17.84
C LEU A 341 -7.69 5.42 -17.01
N TRP A 342 -6.75 5.83 -16.16
CA TRP A 342 -6.82 7.08 -15.42
C TRP A 342 -5.63 7.97 -15.76
N ILE A 343 -5.92 9.14 -16.32
CA ILE A 343 -4.93 10.20 -16.58
C ILE A 343 -5.32 11.41 -15.72
N ALA A 344 -4.41 11.90 -14.88
CA ALA A 344 -4.65 13.11 -14.11
C ALA A 344 -3.44 14.05 -14.16
N GLY A 345 -3.67 15.35 -14.37
CA GLY A 345 -2.67 16.40 -14.16
C GLY A 345 -1.46 16.36 -15.09
N ASN A 346 -1.55 15.73 -16.27
CA ASN A 346 -0.43 15.60 -17.22
C ASN A 346 -0.86 16.03 -18.63
N MET A 347 -0.60 17.29 -18.99
CA MET A 347 -1.05 17.88 -20.26
C MET A 347 -0.35 17.30 -21.50
N GLU A 348 0.96 17.06 -21.43
CA GLU A 348 1.70 16.55 -22.60
C GLU A 348 1.38 15.08 -22.89
N ILE A 349 1.16 14.26 -21.85
CA ILE A 349 0.66 12.88 -22.00
C ILE A 349 -0.75 12.89 -22.57
N TRP A 350 -1.59 13.80 -22.09
CA TRP A 350 -2.94 14.01 -22.60
C TRP A 350 -2.92 14.36 -24.09
N LYS A 351 -2.14 15.36 -24.50
CA LYS A 351 -1.95 15.74 -25.91
C LYS A 351 -1.42 14.58 -26.73
N SER A 352 -0.37 13.90 -26.28
CA SER A 352 0.23 12.74 -26.97
C SER A 352 -0.77 11.61 -27.17
N THR A 353 -1.60 11.33 -26.16
CA THR A 353 -2.66 10.31 -26.23
C THR A 353 -3.70 10.66 -27.29
N ILE A 354 -3.97 11.95 -27.50
CA ILE A 354 -4.89 12.43 -28.54
C ILE A 354 -4.21 12.42 -29.93
N GLU A 355 -2.98 12.95 -30.02
CA GLU A 355 -2.24 13.16 -31.28
C GLU A 355 -1.84 11.84 -31.97
N TRP A 356 -1.33 10.85 -31.23
CA TRP A 356 -0.76 9.63 -31.82
C TRP A 356 -1.76 8.53 -32.12
N GLY A 357 -3.02 8.75 -31.74
CA GLY A 357 -4.08 7.78 -31.92
C GLY A 357 -5.37 8.34 -32.49
N ARG A 358 -5.45 9.64 -32.85
CA ARG A 358 -6.72 10.31 -33.22
C ARG A 358 -7.87 9.88 -32.29
N GLY A 359 -7.59 9.81 -30.97
CA GLY A 359 -8.50 9.53 -29.86
C GLY A 359 -8.46 8.15 -29.20
N PHE A 360 -9.31 7.97 -28.18
CA PHE A 360 -9.39 6.77 -27.34
C PHE A 360 -10.00 5.54 -28.04
N HIS A 361 -10.43 5.67 -29.28
CA HIS A 361 -11.10 4.61 -30.05
C HIS A 361 -10.25 3.33 -30.23
N ARG A 362 -8.91 3.42 -30.15
CA ARG A 362 -8.02 2.24 -30.26
C ARG A 362 -8.08 1.33 -29.03
N PHE A 363 -8.52 1.85 -27.88
CA PHE A 363 -8.70 1.06 -26.67
C PHE A 363 -10.05 0.34 -26.72
N SER A 364 -10.15 -0.63 -27.64
CA SER A 364 -11.40 -1.37 -27.90
C SER A 364 -11.92 -2.14 -26.67
N SER A 365 -11.05 -2.43 -25.70
CA SER A 365 -11.40 -3.09 -24.43
C SER A 365 -11.68 -2.12 -23.27
N LEU A 366 -11.56 -0.80 -23.49
CA LEU A 366 -11.64 0.19 -22.41
C LEU A 366 -13.05 0.34 -21.88
N ARG A 367 -13.23 0.05 -20.59
CA ARG A 367 -14.52 0.13 -19.89
C ARG A 367 -14.60 1.37 -19.00
N GLN A 368 -13.48 1.79 -18.43
CA GLN A 368 -13.42 2.91 -17.50
C GLN A 368 -12.38 3.93 -17.97
N LEU A 369 -12.82 5.17 -18.14
CA LEU A 369 -11.96 6.31 -18.44
C LEU A 369 -12.13 7.35 -17.35
N ARG A 370 -11.05 7.68 -16.66
CA ARG A 370 -11.00 8.75 -15.66
C ARG A 370 -10.01 9.81 -16.12
N ILE A 371 -10.45 11.06 -16.18
CA ILE A 371 -9.61 12.18 -16.59
C ILE A 371 -9.73 13.33 -15.58
N SER A 372 -8.61 13.97 -15.26
CA SER A 372 -8.64 15.13 -14.37
C SER A 372 -7.57 16.15 -14.62
N GLY A 373 -7.95 17.43 -14.71
CA GLY A 373 -7.00 18.55 -14.77
C GLY A 373 -5.89 18.32 -15.80
N CYS A 374 -6.21 17.68 -16.92
CA CYS A 374 -5.25 17.36 -17.97
C CYS A 374 -5.05 18.54 -18.94
N ASP A 375 -6.01 19.46 -19.00
CA ASP A 375 -5.95 20.66 -19.82
C ASP A 375 -6.84 21.71 -19.15
N ASP A 376 -6.21 22.67 -18.48
CA ASP A 376 -6.93 23.72 -17.78
C ASP A 376 -7.70 24.61 -18.75
N ASP A 377 -7.30 24.70 -20.02
CA ASP A 377 -7.97 25.52 -21.04
C ASP A 377 -9.08 24.78 -21.79
N MET A 378 -9.34 23.51 -21.46
CA MET A 378 -10.36 22.71 -22.14
C MET A 378 -11.76 23.26 -21.89
N VAL A 379 -12.36 23.85 -22.93
CA VAL A 379 -13.71 24.45 -22.89
C VAL A 379 -14.81 23.42 -23.18
N SER A 380 -14.51 22.38 -23.95
CA SER A 380 -15.49 21.35 -24.32
C SER A 380 -14.92 19.93 -24.21
N PHE A 381 -15.77 18.99 -23.79
CA PHE A 381 -15.39 17.58 -23.73
C PHE A 381 -16.42 16.64 -24.37
N PRO A 382 -16.00 15.70 -25.24
CA PRO A 382 -14.70 15.67 -25.91
C PRO A 382 -14.46 16.92 -26.78
N PRO A 383 -13.20 17.34 -27.03
CA PRO A 383 -12.89 18.47 -27.90
C PRO A 383 -13.47 18.29 -29.31
N LYS A 384 -14.01 19.37 -29.89
CA LYS A 384 -14.52 19.39 -31.27
C LYS A 384 -13.36 19.56 -32.25
N ALA A 385 -13.51 19.03 -33.47
CA ALA A 385 -12.49 19.14 -34.52
C ALA A 385 -12.12 20.60 -34.88
N ASP A 386 -13.07 21.53 -34.71
CA ASP A 386 -12.90 22.95 -35.03
C ASP A 386 -12.21 23.75 -33.91
N ASP A 387 -11.90 23.11 -32.76
CA ASP A 387 -11.17 23.74 -31.66
C ASP A 387 -9.70 23.86 -32.08
N ILE A 388 -9.30 25.09 -32.44
CA ILE A 388 -8.09 25.50 -33.20
C ILE A 388 -6.76 25.05 -32.54
N ARG A 389 -6.80 24.40 -31.37
CA ARG A 389 -5.63 23.97 -30.59
C ARG A 389 -5.21 22.51 -30.78
N LEU A 390 -6.12 21.60 -31.13
CA LEU A 390 -5.83 20.14 -31.25
C LEU A 390 -6.17 19.53 -32.62
N GLY A 391 -6.79 20.30 -33.52
CA GLY A 391 -6.96 19.96 -34.94
C GLY A 391 -7.75 18.68 -35.27
N THR A 392 -8.30 17.98 -34.28
CA THR A 392 -8.99 16.68 -34.46
C THR A 392 -10.06 16.46 -33.39
N ALA A 393 -11.18 15.85 -33.78
CA ALA A 393 -12.19 15.36 -32.84
C ALA A 393 -11.60 14.23 -31.98
N LEU A 394 -11.99 14.14 -30.71
CA LEU A 394 -11.59 13.08 -29.78
C LEU A 394 -12.65 11.96 -29.73
N PRO A 395 -12.57 10.89 -30.56
CA PRO A 395 -13.48 9.77 -30.48
C PRO A 395 -13.21 8.93 -29.23
N LEU A 396 -14.27 8.73 -28.44
CA LEU A 396 -14.30 7.83 -27.29
C LEU A 396 -14.60 6.38 -27.76
N PRO A 397 -14.14 5.34 -27.03
CA PRO A 397 -14.34 3.97 -27.43
C PRO A 397 -15.78 3.53 -27.14
N ALA A 398 -16.39 2.78 -28.07
CA ALA A 398 -17.76 2.29 -27.94
C ALA A 398 -17.94 1.29 -26.78
N SER A 399 -16.85 0.70 -26.26
CA SER A 399 -16.83 -0.22 -25.12
C SER A 399 -16.92 0.47 -23.76
N LEU A 400 -16.85 1.81 -23.73
CA LEU A 400 -16.82 2.59 -22.50
C LEU A 400 -18.13 2.45 -21.71
N THR A 401 -18.03 2.00 -20.46
CA THR A 401 -19.18 1.85 -19.55
C THR A 401 -19.20 2.92 -18.46
N SER A 402 -18.05 3.46 -18.08
CA SER A 402 -17.93 4.49 -17.05
C SER A 402 -16.97 5.59 -17.49
N LEU A 403 -17.43 6.84 -17.40
CA LEU A 403 -16.67 8.04 -17.70
C LEU A 403 -16.69 8.97 -16.49
N LEU A 404 -15.49 9.31 -16.00
CA LEU A 404 -15.32 10.23 -14.87
C LEU A 404 -14.45 11.40 -15.31
N ILE A 405 -15.00 12.60 -15.22
CA ILE A 405 -14.35 13.86 -15.57
C ILE A 405 -14.33 14.70 -14.31
N PHE A 406 -13.14 15.04 -13.81
CA PHE A 406 -13.04 15.83 -12.59
C PHE A 406 -11.99 16.93 -12.64
N SER A 407 -12.19 18.00 -11.86
CA SER A 407 -11.23 19.11 -11.74
C SER A 407 -10.84 19.77 -13.07
N PHE A 408 -11.83 20.17 -13.88
CA PHE A 408 -11.60 20.97 -15.10
C PHE A 408 -12.16 22.39 -14.93
N PRO A 409 -11.30 23.40 -14.66
CA PRO A 409 -11.75 24.73 -14.24
C PRO A 409 -12.43 25.53 -15.36
N ASN A 410 -12.08 25.30 -16.63
CA ASN A 410 -12.64 26.02 -17.77
C ASN A 410 -13.62 25.22 -18.63
N LEU A 411 -13.97 23.99 -18.24
CA LEU A 411 -14.91 23.17 -19.00
C LEU A 411 -16.31 23.81 -18.97
N GLU A 412 -16.83 24.21 -20.13
CA GLU A 412 -18.12 24.89 -20.27
C GLU A 412 -19.23 24.00 -20.83
N LEU A 413 -18.90 22.99 -21.65
CA LEU A 413 -19.90 22.14 -22.30
C LEU A 413 -19.45 20.70 -22.53
N LEU A 414 -20.42 19.78 -22.50
CA LEU A 414 -20.24 18.42 -23.02
C LEU A 414 -20.68 18.34 -24.49
N SER A 415 -19.82 17.81 -25.35
CA SER A 415 -20.03 17.70 -26.79
C SER A 415 -20.98 16.55 -27.14
N SER A 416 -21.65 16.64 -28.30
CA SER A 416 -22.63 15.66 -28.76
C SER A 416 -22.07 14.26 -29.03
N SER A 417 -20.75 14.10 -29.17
CA SER A 417 -20.11 12.80 -29.35
C SER A 417 -20.30 11.85 -28.16
N ILE A 418 -20.59 12.39 -26.96
CA ILE A 418 -20.89 11.56 -25.80
C ILE A 418 -22.20 10.78 -25.99
N VAL A 419 -23.16 11.33 -26.74
CA VAL A 419 -24.51 10.77 -26.97
C VAL A 419 -24.45 9.43 -27.71
N ASP A 420 -23.43 9.24 -28.55
CA ASP A 420 -23.26 8.04 -29.36
C ASP A 420 -22.75 6.82 -28.56
N LEU A 421 -22.42 6.98 -27.28
CA LEU A 421 -21.88 5.94 -26.41
C LEU A 421 -22.99 5.00 -25.87
N GLN A 422 -23.37 4.00 -26.66
CA GLN A 422 -24.47 3.08 -26.31
C GLN A 422 -24.21 2.15 -25.12
N ASN A 423 -22.98 2.03 -24.65
CA ASN A 423 -22.62 1.21 -23.49
C ASN A 423 -22.37 2.02 -22.22
N LEU A 424 -22.43 3.35 -22.29
CA LEU A 424 -22.12 4.21 -21.14
C LEU A 424 -23.25 4.10 -20.12
N THR A 425 -22.96 3.50 -18.96
CA THR A 425 -23.91 3.31 -17.87
C THR A 425 -23.68 4.26 -16.70
N SER A 426 -22.48 4.82 -16.57
CA SER A 426 -22.10 5.72 -15.47
C SER A 426 -21.34 6.94 -15.99
N LEU A 427 -21.84 8.14 -15.65
CA LEU A 427 -21.20 9.42 -15.94
C LEU A 427 -21.03 10.19 -14.64
N THR A 428 -19.80 10.59 -14.33
CA THR A 428 -19.45 11.34 -13.14
C THR A 428 -18.73 12.63 -13.54
N LEU A 429 -19.26 13.76 -13.07
CA LEU A 429 -18.74 15.11 -13.30
C LEU A 429 -18.45 15.73 -11.94
N GLU A 430 -17.20 16.05 -11.65
CA GLU A 430 -16.81 16.59 -10.35
C GLU A 430 -15.91 17.83 -10.50
N ASP A 431 -16.08 18.84 -9.64
CA ASP A 431 -15.24 20.05 -9.62
C ASP A 431 -15.02 20.71 -11.00
N CYS A 432 -16.10 20.84 -11.79
CA CYS A 432 -16.11 21.55 -13.08
C CYS A 432 -16.95 22.83 -12.98
N PRO A 433 -16.40 23.92 -12.40
CA PRO A 433 -17.19 25.07 -11.96
C PRO A 433 -17.84 25.87 -13.09
N LYS A 434 -17.29 25.83 -14.30
CA LYS A 434 -17.81 26.56 -15.46
C LYS A 434 -18.75 25.74 -16.35
N LEU A 435 -19.01 24.47 -16.03
CA LEU A 435 -19.81 23.60 -16.87
C LEU A 435 -21.26 24.06 -16.89
N LYS A 436 -21.75 24.49 -18.06
CA LYS A 436 -23.05 25.13 -18.27
C LYS A 436 -23.98 24.37 -19.18
N TYR A 437 -23.47 23.56 -20.10
CA TYR A 437 -24.26 23.00 -21.19
C TYR A 437 -24.03 21.49 -21.38
N PHE A 438 -25.14 20.76 -21.42
CA PHE A 438 -25.19 19.40 -21.98
C PHE A 438 -25.46 19.43 -23.48
N PRO A 439 -25.26 18.31 -24.20
CA PRO A 439 -25.61 18.23 -25.61
C PRO A 439 -27.10 18.48 -25.82
N GLU A 440 -27.47 19.13 -26.93
CA GLU A 440 -28.88 19.43 -27.27
C GLU A 440 -29.76 18.16 -27.35
N LYS A 441 -29.16 17.03 -27.74
CA LYS A 441 -29.84 15.73 -27.82
C LYS A 441 -29.94 14.99 -26.47
N GLY A 442 -29.50 15.61 -25.38
CA GLY A 442 -29.45 15.00 -24.05
C GLY A 442 -28.20 14.16 -23.81
N LEU A 443 -28.28 13.29 -22.80
CA LEU A 443 -27.23 12.33 -22.43
C LEU A 443 -27.53 10.95 -23.07
N PRO A 444 -26.57 10.01 -23.09
CA PRO A 444 -26.78 8.67 -23.62
C PRO A 444 -28.01 7.98 -23.02
N SER A 445 -28.78 7.29 -23.86
CA SER A 445 -29.97 6.54 -23.41
C SER A 445 -29.64 5.31 -22.57
N SER A 446 -28.40 4.81 -22.65
CA SER A 446 -27.88 3.70 -21.85
C SER A 446 -27.51 4.08 -20.41
N LEU A 447 -27.54 5.37 -20.08
CA LEU A 447 -27.02 5.89 -18.82
C LEU A 447 -27.92 5.46 -17.66
N LEU A 448 -27.32 4.78 -16.68
CA LEU A 448 -28.01 4.28 -15.48
C LEU A 448 -27.75 5.16 -14.26
N GLN A 449 -26.58 5.80 -14.23
CA GLN A 449 -26.08 6.60 -13.11
C GLN A 449 -25.46 7.90 -13.61
N LEU A 450 -25.89 9.02 -13.04
CA LEU A 450 -25.30 10.33 -13.22
C LEU A 450 -24.94 10.92 -11.86
N TYR A 451 -23.68 11.28 -11.68
CA TYR A 451 -23.19 12.02 -10.51
C TYR A 451 -22.64 13.38 -10.94
N ILE A 452 -23.08 14.44 -10.28
CA ILE A 452 -22.61 15.81 -10.47
C ILE A 452 -22.24 16.38 -9.10
N GLY A 453 -20.96 16.65 -8.85
CA GLY A 453 -20.51 17.30 -7.61
C GLY A 453 -19.63 18.52 -7.91
N GLY A 454 -19.77 19.62 -7.16
CA GLY A 454 -18.91 20.79 -7.36
C GLY A 454 -19.04 21.44 -8.74
N CYS A 455 -20.19 21.29 -9.41
CA CYS A 455 -20.48 21.83 -10.73
C CYS A 455 -21.72 22.76 -10.68
N PRO A 456 -21.64 23.93 -10.01
CA PRO A 456 -22.81 24.71 -9.62
C PRO A 456 -23.71 25.15 -10.79
N LEU A 457 -23.14 25.50 -11.94
CA LEU A 457 -23.91 26.05 -13.07
C LEU A 457 -24.78 24.99 -13.78
N ILE A 458 -24.27 23.77 -13.94
CA ILE A 458 -25.04 22.66 -14.50
C ILE A 458 -25.97 22.04 -13.45
N ALA A 459 -25.52 21.94 -12.20
CA ALA A 459 -26.34 21.49 -11.07
C ALA A 459 -27.61 22.34 -10.94
N GLU A 460 -27.49 23.67 -11.10
CA GLU A 460 -28.63 24.57 -11.11
C GLU A 460 -29.66 24.25 -12.21
N LYS A 461 -29.18 23.93 -13.41
CA LYS A 461 -30.03 23.59 -14.56
C LYS A 461 -30.62 22.18 -14.48
N CYS A 462 -30.02 21.30 -13.69
CA CYS A 462 -30.46 19.91 -13.49
C CYS A 462 -31.36 19.75 -12.25
N ARG A 463 -31.84 20.83 -11.63
CA ARG A 463 -32.78 20.76 -10.50
C ARG A 463 -34.14 20.16 -10.91
N LYS A 464 -34.72 19.34 -10.04
CA LYS A 464 -36.05 18.73 -10.21
C LYS A 464 -37.18 19.75 -10.31
N ASP A 465 -37.07 20.87 -9.59
CA ASP A 465 -38.08 21.93 -9.52
C ASP A 465 -37.96 22.94 -10.68
N GLY A 466 -38.11 22.46 -11.92
CA GLY A 466 -38.12 23.33 -13.11
C GLY A 466 -36.74 23.69 -13.67
N GLY A 467 -35.72 22.86 -13.41
CA GLY A 467 -34.43 22.98 -14.08
C GLY A 467 -34.54 22.72 -15.58
N GLN A 468 -33.85 23.55 -16.37
CA GLN A 468 -33.86 23.49 -17.85
C GLN A 468 -33.51 22.10 -18.42
N TYR A 469 -32.73 21.30 -17.70
CA TYR A 469 -32.26 19.99 -18.16
C TYR A 469 -32.91 18.80 -17.46
N TRP A 470 -33.87 19.01 -16.54
CA TRP A 470 -34.48 17.91 -15.80
C TRP A 470 -35.13 16.86 -16.72
N ASP A 471 -35.84 17.30 -17.75
CA ASP A 471 -36.49 16.42 -18.74
C ASP A 471 -35.47 15.56 -19.53
N LEU A 472 -34.21 15.99 -19.61
CA LEU A 472 -33.12 15.22 -20.26
C LEU A 472 -32.55 14.14 -19.33
N LEU A 473 -32.94 14.12 -18.06
CA LEU A 473 -32.42 13.21 -17.03
C LEU A 473 -33.45 12.16 -16.60
N THR A 474 -34.73 12.32 -16.96
CA THR A 474 -35.83 11.46 -16.46
C THR A 474 -35.69 9.99 -16.83
N HIS A 475 -34.92 9.65 -17.87
CA HIS A 475 -34.65 8.27 -18.24
C HIS A 475 -33.56 7.60 -17.40
N ILE A 476 -32.83 8.36 -16.58
CA ILE A 476 -31.70 7.88 -15.77
C ILE A 476 -32.23 7.46 -14.37
N PRO A 477 -32.11 6.18 -13.98
CA PRO A 477 -32.63 5.69 -12.70
C PRO A 477 -31.98 6.29 -11.46
N TYR A 478 -30.69 6.64 -11.53
CA TYR A 478 -29.95 7.20 -10.39
C TYR A 478 -29.26 8.50 -10.78
N VAL A 479 -29.70 9.61 -10.17
CA VAL A 479 -29.13 10.94 -10.36
C VAL A 479 -28.79 11.53 -9.00
N GLU A 480 -27.52 11.86 -8.79
CA GLU A 480 -27.02 12.50 -7.56
C GLU A 480 -26.34 13.82 -7.93
N ILE A 481 -26.78 14.92 -7.28
CA ILE A 481 -26.28 16.27 -7.55
C ILE A 481 -25.91 16.94 -6.22
N ASP A 482 -24.64 17.33 -6.05
CA ASP A 482 -24.07 18.00 -4.88
C ASP A 482 -24.45 17.33 -3.54
N PHE A 483 -24.40 15.99 -3.51
CA PHE A 483 -24.77 15.13 -2.37
C PHE A 483 -26.23 15.28 -1.89
N LYS A 484 -27.12 15.87 -2.70
CA LYS A 484 -28.57 15.84 -2.47
C LYS A 484 -29.15 14.63 -3.21
N TRP A 485 -29.74 13.72 -2.44
CA TRP A 485 -30.38 12.51 -2.94
C TRP A 485 -31.66 12.87 -3.70
N GLY A 486 -31.74 12.48 -4.97
CA GLY A 486 -32.92 12.65 -5.81
C GLY A 486 -33.98 11.56 -5.60
N PHE A 487 -34.46 11.38 -4.37
CA PHE A 487 -35.71 10.67 -4.06
C PHE A 487 -36.35 11.33 -2.84
N ASP A 488 -37.10 12.41 -3.08
CA ASP A 488 -38.19 12.76 -2.16
C ASP A 488 -39.37 11.84 -2.50
N ASP A 489 -39.69 11.01 -1.51
CA ASP A 489 -40.88 10.18 -1.38
C ASP A 489 -42.10 11.10 -1.32
N ASP A 490 -42.70 11.34 -2.48
CA ASP A 490 -44.01 11.94 -2.58
C ASP A 490 -45.03 10.84 -2.31
N SER A 491 -45.29 10.54 -1.02
CA SER A 491 -46.47 9.79 -0.63
C SER A 491 -47.07 10.24 0.72
N THR A 492 -48.14 11.01 0.55
CA THR A 492 -49.36 11.13 1.39
C THR A 492 -49.38 12.09 2.58
N GLU A 493 -49.95 13.27 2.28
CA GLU A 493 -50.97 13.94 3.09
C GLU A 493 -52.05 12.93 3.56
N ASP A 494 -52.21 12.77 4.88
CA ASP A 494 -53.43 13.01 5.69
C ASP A 494 -53.24 12.53 7.15
#